data_AF-A0A087GHZ7-F1
#
_entry.id   AF-A0A087GHZ7-F1
#
_cell.length_a   1.000
_cell.length_b   1.000
_cell.length_c   1.000
_cell.angle_alpha   90.00
_cell.angle_beta   90.00
_cell.angle_gamma   90.00
#
_symmetry.space_group_name_H-M   'P 1'
#
loop_
_entity.id
_entity.type
_entity.pdbx_description
1 polymer ?
#
loop_
_entity_poly.entity_id
_entity_poly.type
_entity_poly.pdbx_seq_one_letter_code
_entity_poly.pdbx_strand_id
1 'polypeptide(L)'
;MALPFSDIPEDIQLRLLSFLLPAEISSFACTSKRFASLCREDGKIWHAMCDQRWGKKTQIQKWGDGRIPYRLLYKTLMSLENLIGFWRLCGRPNPAASSPSLVLFEWGPSFVLGSRVFANNDQVRKTPFLLMGISAEGQASNFLDPDGSVPDLKALIVPVDVNFMGNGHILVEENRYNNNLRQVSKGSSSSGDDSDDVTSPVTEMYTQLANRTSPRRRQRRKEKERQARAKWEPEHFIKVADCLPTPTKPLQGLWKGFCESRNMELYLVKYDEVGGIVCRKVQDLSLSRHTPPVFWTLNHTFIRSPFSADEELIMNGRIHTSSLPGLVVHENVVCGMLYMNSSCELVLPGEAGNGCAFPRGEGRVWLYEDGTFGFGFVQDQFIIDLKRVDLEDCFLADELEVLK
;
A
#
# COMPACT_ATOMS: atom_id res chain seq x y z
N MET A 1 7.16 -19.04 47.22
CA MET A 1 7.83 -20.20 46.59
C MET A 1 7.55 -20.07 45.09
N ALA A 2 8.56 -19.93 44.24
CA ALA A 2 8.34 -19.80 42.80
C ALA A 2 8.09 -21.18 42.20
N LEU A 3 6.99 -21.34 41.46
CA LEU A 3 6.71 -22.56 40.69
C LEU A 3 7.70 -22.63 39.52
N PRO A 4 8.38 -23.77 39.30
CA PRO A 4 9.28 -23.91 38.16
C PRO A 4 8.46 -23.98 36.86
N PHE A 5 9.02 -23.44 35.77
CA PHE A 5 8.33 -23.34 34.48
C PHE A 5 7.85 -24.70 33.94
N SER A 6 8.55 -25.78 34.29
CA SER A 6 8.20 -27.17 33.95
C SER A 6 6.87 -27.65 34.51
N ASP A 7 6.41 -27.03 35.59
CA ASP A 7 5.22 -27.46 36.34
C ASP A 7 3.98 -26.67 35.90
N ILE A 8 4.17 -25.66 35.05
CA ILE A 8 3.09 -24.93 34.39
C ILE A 8 2.45 -25.83 33.31
N PRO A 9 1.12 -25.81 33.12
CA PRO A 9 0.46 -26.47 32.00
C PRO A 9 1.02 -26.08 30.63
N GLU A 10 1.08 -27.03 29.70
CA GLU A 10 1.73 -26.87 28.39
C GLU A 10 1.12 -25.75 27.53
N ASP A 11 -0.21 -25.59 27.56
CA ASP A 11 -0.93 -24.52 26.88
C ASP A 11 -0.51 -23.13 27.36
N ILE A 12 -0.33 -22.97 28.67
CA ILE A 12 0.15 -21.73 29.27
C ILE A 12 1.63 -21.51 28.93
N GLN A 13 2.46 -22.56 28.96
CA GLN A 13 3.86 -22.46 28.53
C GLN A 13 3.95 -21.96 27.08
N LEU A 14 3.18 -22.55 26.16
CA LEU A 14 3.14 -22.14 24.75
C LEU A 14 2.67 -20.70 24.57
N ARG A 15 1.66 -20.28 25.32
CA ARG A 15 1.18 -18.89 25.31
C ARG A 15 2.23 -17.91 25.85
N LEU A 16 3.03 -18.29 26.85
CA LEU A 16 4.12 -17.45 27.35
C LEU A 16 5.26 -17.36 26.33
N LEU A 17 5.61 -18.49 25.71
CA LEU A 17 6.68 -18.55 24.70
C LEU A 17 6.29 -17.84 23.40
N SER A 18 5.01 -17.70 23.07
CA SER A 18 4.56 -17.03 21.84
C SER A 18 4.89 -15.52 21.80
N PHE A 19 5.16 -14.91 22.95
CA PHE A 19 5.64 -13.52 23.04
C PHE A 19 7.10 -13.35 22.60
N LEU A 20 7.87 -14.43 22.62
CA LEU A 20 9.30 -14.40 22.30
C LEU A 20 9.55 -14.28 20.80
N LEU A 21 10.76 -13.86 20.46
CA LEU A 21 11.31 -13.90 19.11
C LEU A 21 11.82 -15.32 18.78
N PRO A 22 11.88 -15.70 17.49
CA PRO A 22 12.42 -17.00 17.08
C PRO A 22 13.82 -17.33 17.63
N ALA A 23 14.68 -16.31 17.79
CA ALA A 23 16.02 -16.47 18.35
C ALA A 23 16.00 -16.79 19.85
N GLU A 24 15.08 -16.16 20.59
CA GLU A 24 14.88 -16.40 22.03
C GLU A 24 14.28 -17.78 22.27
N ILE A 25 13.34 -18.22 21.42
CA ILE A 25 12.81 -19.59 21.45
C ILE A 25 13.89 -20.62 21.19
N SER A 26 14.78 -20.34 20.25
CA SER A 26 15.93 -21.22 19.97
C SER A 26 16.85 -21.32 21.18
N SER A 27 17.12 -20.19 21.85
CA SER A 27 17.93 -20.14 23.07
C SER A 27 17.25 -20.87 24.23
N PHE A 28 15.93 -20.68 24.40
CA PHE A 28 15.12 -21.37 25.39
C PHE A 28 15.11 -22.89 25.16
N ALA A 29 14.96 -23.34 23.92
CA ALA A 29 15.02 -24.75 23.56
C ALA A 29 16.35 -25.42 23.96
N CYS A 30 17.46 -24.67 23.96
CA CYS A 30 18.77 -25.18 24.36
C CYS A 30 18.92 -25.42 25.88
N THR A 31 18.01 -24.89 26.71
CA THR A 31 18.12 -25.01 28.17
C THR A 31 17.74 -26.40 28.72
N SER A 32 16.93 -27.17 27.99
CA SER A 32 16.48 -28.49 28.43
C SER A 32 16.00 -29.35 27.25
N LYS A 33 16.22 -30.67 27.33
CA LYS A 33 15.68 -31.63 26.35
C LYS A 33 14.14 -31.57 26.27
N ARG A 34 13.47 -31.31 27.40
CA ARG A 34 12.00 -31.19 27.45
C ARG A 34 11.53 -29.97 26.64
N PHE A 35 12.16 -28.83 26.85
CA PHE A 35 11.83 -27.60 26.12
C PHE A 35 12.25 -27.67 24.65
N ALA A 36 13.35 -28.36 24.34
CA ALA A 36 13.73 -28.65 22.96
C ALA A 36 12.64 -29.44 22.21
N SER A 37 12.01 -30.42 22.88
CA SER A 37 10.89 -31.17 22.31
C SER A 37 9.67 -30.29 22.10
N LEU A 38 9.33 -29.45 23.09
CA LEU A 38 8.21 -28.51 23.01
C LEU A 38 8.35 -27.52 21.84
N CYS A 39 9.55 -26.97 21.64
CA CYS A 39 9.82 -25.98 20.60
C CYS A 39 10.03 -26.58 19.20
N ARG A 40 10.20 -27.91 19.10
CA ARG A 40 10.39 -28.60 17.81
C ARG A 40 9.07 -28.81 17.06
N GLU A 41 7.98 -28.91 17.79
CA GLU A 41 6.67 -29.22 17.23
C GLU A 41 6.04 -27.99 16.56
N ASP A 42 5.97 -28.02 15.23
CA ASP A 42 5.50 -26.90 14.40
C ASP A 42 4.06 -26.50 14.72
N GLY A 43 3.16 -27.48 14.83
CA GLY A 43 1.75 -27.28 15.14
C GLY A 43 1.45 -26.67 16.52
N LYS A 44 2.45 -26.60 17.42
CA LYS A 44 2.29 -26.04 18.76
C LYS A 44 2.86 -24.64 18.83
N ILE A 45 4.17 -24.51 18.96
CA ILE A 45 4.80 -23.22 19.26
C ILE A 45 4.64 -22.25 18.09
N TRP A 46 4.84 -22.70 16.85
CA TRP A 46 4.78 -21.81 15.69
C TRP A 46 3.35 -21.39 15.38
N HIS A 47 2.36 -22.28 15.56
CA HIS A 47 0.95 -21.87 15.52
C HIS A 47 0.66 -20.82 16.60
N ALA A 48 1.04 -21.06 17.86
CA ALA A 48 0.82 -20.12 18.95
C ALA A 48 1.48 -18.74 18.70
N MET A 49 2.68 -18.72 18.12
CA MET A 49 3.35 -17.48 17.71
C MET A 49 2.60 -16.74 16.59
N CYS A 50 2.14 -17.48 15.57
CA CYS A 50 1.37 -16.90 14.48
C CYS A 50 0.04 -16.33 14.97
N ASP A 51 -0.69 -17.08 15.77
CA ASP A 51 -1.98 -16.68 16.34
C ASP A 51 -1.85 -15.48 17.27
N GLN A 52 -0.84 -15.47 18.14
CA GLN A 52 -0.59 -14.35 19.05
C GLN A 52 -0.33 -13.03 18.31
N ARG A 53 0.36 -13.06 17.16
CA ARG A 53 0.75 -11.86 16.41
C ARG A 53 -0.27 -11.43 15.36
N TRP A 54 -0.85 -12.39 14.64
CA TRP A 54 -1.70 -12.12 13.48
C TRP A 54 -3.09 -12.77 13.56
N GLY A 55 -3.40 -13.59 14.57
CA GLY A 55 -4.70 -14.26 14.71
C GLY A 55 -5.91 -13.31 14.82
N LYS A 56 -5.69 -12.08 15.30
CA LYS A 56 -6.71 -11.02 15.28
C LYS A 56 -6.85 -10.31 13.93
N LYS A 57 -5.86 -10.44 13.04
CA LYS A 57 -5.77 -9.76 11.75
C LYS A 57 -6.16 -10.69 10.59
N THR A 58 -5.90 -11.99 10.72
CA THR A 58 -6.10 -13.01 9.68
C THR A 58 -6.38 -14.40 10.29
N GLN A 59 -6.92 -15.33 9.51
CA GLN A 59 -7.28 -16.68 9.97
C GLN A 59 -6.12 -17.65 9.70
N ILE A 60 -5.24 -17.81 10.69
CA ILE A 60 -3.99 -18.58 10.61
C ILE A 60 -4.17 -19.98 9.99
N GLN A 61 -5.24 -20.68 10.35
CA GLN A 61 -5.51 -22.05 9.91
C GLN A 61 -5.95 -22.17 8.44
N LYS A 62 -6.38 -21.08 7.80
CA LYS A 62 -6.83 -21.08 6.41
C LYS A 62 -5.72 -20.78 5.40
N TRP A 63 -4.56 -20.33 5.84
CA TRP A 63 -3.43 -20.06 4.94
C TRP A 63 -2.91 -21.36 4.31
N GLY A 64 -2.67 -21.36 3.00
CA GLY A 64 -2.18 -22.54 2.26
C GLY A 64 -3.07 -23.78 2.44
N ASP A 65 -4.39 -23.57 2.48
CA ASP A 65 -5.42 -24.60 2.74
C ASP A 65 -5.20 -25.39 4.04
N GLY A 66 -4.50 -24.80 5.02
CA GLY A 66 -4.15 -25.43 6.29
C GLY A 66 -3.09 -26.53 6.19
N ARG A 67 -2.42 -26.67 5.04
CA ARG A 67 -1.44 -27.73 4.76
C ARG A 67 0.01 -27.30 4.93
N ILE A 68 0.24 -26.00 5.03
CA ILE A 68 1.59 -25.44 5.15
C ILE A 68 2.11 -25.51 6.60
N PRO A 69 3.42 -25.66 6.81
CA PRO A 69 3.99 -25.57 8.14
C PRO A 69 3.90 -24.13 8.68
N TYR A 70 3.54 -23.99 9.96
CA TYR A 70 3.40 -22.71 10.65
C TYR A 70 4.71 -21.93 10.73
N ARG A 71 5.86 -22.60 10.74
CA ARG A 71 7.16 -21.92 10.63
C ARG A 71 7.38 -21.23 9.29
N LEU A 72 6.87 -21.80 8.20
CA LEU A 72 6.86 -21.13 6.89
C LEU A 72 5.88 -19.96 6.93
N LEU A 73 4.67 -20.19 7.43
CA LEU A 73 3.66 -19.15 7.58
C LEU A 73 4.17 -17.96 8.39
N TYR A 74 4.86 -18.19 9.51
CA TYR A 74 5.44 -17.14 10.35
C TYR A 74 6.37 -16.23 9.56
N LYS A 75 7.27 -16.81 8.74
CA LYS A 75 8.20 -16.05 7.89
C LYS A 75 7.44 -15.24 6.84
N THR A 76 6.44 -15.85 6.21
CA THR A 76 5.60 -15.20 5.20
C THR A 76 4.83 -14.03 5.81
N LEU A 77 4.10 -14.24 6.91
CA LEU A 77 3.34 -13.20 7.60
C LEU A 77 4.23 -12.06 8.11
N MET A 78 5.44 -12.37 8.61
CA MET A 78 6.40 -11.33 8.99
C MET A 78 6.77 -10.44 7.78
N SER A 79 7.04 -11.04 6.61
CA SER A 79 7.35 -10.27 5.40
C SER A 79 6.15 -9.42 4.93
N LEU A 80 4.95 -9.99 4.98
CA LEU A 80 3.70 -9.33 4.61
C LEU A 80 3.26 -8.24 5.59
N GLU A 81 3.63 -8.33 6.87
CA GLU A 81 3.29 -7.30 7.86
C GLU A 81 3.86 -5.93 7.49
N ASN A 82 5.06 -5.91 6.92
CA ASN A 82 5.67 -4.68 6.42
C ASN A 82 4.93 -4.10 5.20
N LEU A 83 4.14 -4.91 4.49
CA LEU A 83 3.37 -4.49 3.33
C LEU A 83 2.10 -3.74 3.72
N ILE A 84 1.54 -3.99 4.90
CA ILE A 84 0.25 -3.44 5.31
C ILE A 84 0.31 -1.91 5.44
N GLY A 85 -0.74 -1.23 4.99
CA GLY A 85 -0.88 0.22 4.99
C GLY A 85 -0.89 0.84 3.59
N PHE A 86 -0.68 2.15 3.51
CA PHE A 86 -0.75 2.90 2.24
C PHE A 86 0.58 2.96 1.50
N TRP A 87 0.49 2.88 0.18
CA TRP A 87 1.59 2.89 -0.77
C TRP A 87 1.24 3.78 -1.95
N ARG A 88 2.24 4.41 -2.54
CA ARG A 88 2.06 5.25 -3.73
C ARG A 88 2.77 4.68 -4.93
N LEU A 89 2.16 4.77 -6.11
CA LEU A 89 2.79 4.41 -7.38
C LEU A 89 3.90 5.41 -7.72
N CYS A 90 5.03 4.92 -8.24
CA CYS A 90 6.19 5.70 -8.64
C CYS A 90 6.63 5.34 -10.06
N GLY A 91 7.00 6.33 -10.87
CA GLY A 91 7.69 6.10 -12.15
C GLY A 91 6.84 6.12 -13.42
N ARG A 92 5.55 6.49 -13.36
CA ARG A 92 4.73 6.74 -14.56
C ARG A 92 4.28 8.20 -14.65
N PRO A 93 4.53 8.92 -15.76
CA PRO A 93 3.79 10.13 -16.07
C PRO A 93 2.34 9.71 -16.34
N ASN A 94 1.42 10.16 -15.49
CA ASN A 94 0.03 9.73 -15.52
C ASN A 94 -0.60 10.10 -16.88
N PRO A 95 -1.02 9.16 -17.75
CA PRO A 95 -1.92 9.51 -18.84
C PRO A 95 -3.23 9.99 -18.19
N ALA A 96 -3.80 11.07 -18.71
CA ALA A 96 -4.92 11.82 -18.14
C ALA A 96 -6.22 11.03 -17.87
N ALA A 97 -6.23 9.70 -18.06
CA ALA A 97 -7.36 8.80 -17.87
C ALA A 97 -7.15 7.70 -16.80
N SER A 98 -5.96 7.56 -16.18
CA SER A 98 -5.74 6.53 -15.14
C SER A 98 -5.81 7.08 -13.71
N SER A 99 -6.76 6.57 -12.93
CA SER A 99 -6.81 6.70 -11.47
C SER A 99 -6.36 5.38 -10.81
N PRO A 100 -5.72 5.33 -9.62
CA PRO A 100 -5.13 6.36 -8.78
C PRO A 100 -3.65 6.11 -8.38
N SER A 101 -2.99 7.13 -7.82
CA SER A 101 -1.61 7.06 -7.31
C SER A 101 -1.46 6.36 -5.95
N LEU A 102 -2.55 6.00 -5.27
CA LEU A 102 -2.54 5.46 -3.91
C LEU A 102 -3.16 4.05 -3.87
N VAL A 103 -2.48 3.17 -3.15
CA VAL A 103 -2.87 1.79 -2.91
C VAL A 103 -2.88 1.53 -1.40
N LEU A 104 -3.81 0.72 -0.94
CA LEU A 104 -3.90 0.20 0.42
C LEU A 104 -3.69 -1.31 0.40
N PHE A 105 -2.79 -1.82 1.24
CA PHE A 105 -2.69 -3.25 1.53
C PHE A 105 -3.27 -3.57 2.90
N GLU A 106 -4.17 -4.54 2.93
CA GLU A 106 -4.93 -4.93 4.11
C GLU A 106 -4.98 -6.47 4.25
N TRP A 107 -5.12 -6.93 5.49
CA TRP A 107 -5.24 -8.36 5.77
C TRP A 107 -6.61 -8.87 5.36
N GLY A 108 -6.63 -9.94 4.58
CA GLY A 108 -7.80 -10.78 4.40
C GLY A 108 -7.78 -12.00 5.33
N PRO A 109 -8.81 -12.87 5.24
CA PRO A 109 -8.87 -14.10 6.04
C PRO A 109 -7.69 -15.05 5.84
N SER A 110 -7.15 -15.18 4.63
CA SER A 110 -6.01 -16.07 4.32
C SER A 110 -5.11 -15.53 3.20
N PHE A 111 -5.14 -14.22 3.02
CA PHE A 111 -4.43 -13.48 1.97
C PHE A 111 -4.18 -12.04 2.41
N VAL A 112 -3.41 -11.30 1.63
CA VAL A 112 -3.32 -9.84 1.68
C VAL A 112 -3.93 -9.27 0.41
N LEU A 113 -4.78 -8.27 0.58
CA LEU A 113 -5.47 -7.59 -0.52
C LEU A 113 -4.86 -6.21 -0.74
N GLY A 114 -4.44 -5.95 -1.96
CA GLY A 114 -4.10 -4.62 -2.47
C GLY A 114 -5.30 -4.01 -3.17
N SER A 115 -5.71 -2.83 -2.71
CA SER A 115 -6.80 -2.04 -3.30
C SER A 115 -6.32 -0.67 -3.74
N ARG A 116 -6.72 -0.23 -4.92
CA ARG A 116 -6.54 1.14 -5.40
C ARG A 116 -7.52 2.05 -4.66
N VAL A 117 -7.03 3.17 -4.14
CA VAL A 117 -7.82 4.12 -3.36
C VAL A 117 -8.02 5.40 -4.16
N PHE A 118 -9.26 5.79 -4.39
CA PHE A 118 -9.61 7.02 -5.11
C PHE A 118 -10.77 7.74 -4.43
N ALA A 119 -10.78 9.06 -4.57
CA ALA A 119 -11.94 9.86 -4.20
C ALA A 119 -12.89 9.94 -5.39
N ASN A 120 -14.16 9.67 -5.14
CA ASN A 120 -15.28 9.98 -6.02
C ASN A 120 -16.10 11.11 -5.35
N ASN A 121 -16.83 11.91 -6.13
CA ASN A 121 -17.53 13.16 -5.75
C ASN A 121 -17.76 13.36 -4.23
N ASP A 122 -18.41 12.40 -3.56
CA ASP A 122 -18.75 12.50 -2.13
C ASP A 122 -18.04 11.50 -1.20
N GLN A 123 -17.31 10.51 -1.71
CA GLN A 123 -16.79 9.38 -0.92
C GLN A 123 -15.42 8.85 -1.41
N VAL A 124 -14.62 8.32 -0.49
CA VAL A 124 -13.39 7.60 -0.82
C VAL A 124 -13.73 6.13 -1.07
N ARG A 125 -13.46 5.64 -2.28
CA ARG A 125 -13.70 4.24 -2.66
C ARG A 125 -12.40 3.47 -2.80
N LYS A 126 -12.49 2.16 -2.61
CA LYS A 126 -11.40 1.22 -2.86
C LYS A 126 -11.83 0.19 -3.90
N THR A 127 -10.91 -0.16 -4.78
CA THR A 127 -11.13 -1.20 -5.79
C THR A 127 -9.98 -2.20 -5.73
N PRO A 128 -10.25 -3.48 -5.48
CA PRO A 128 -9.21 -4.49 -5.37
C PRO A 128 -8.49 -4.66 -6.72
N PHE A 129 -7.18 -4.90 -6.67
CA PHE A 129 -6.39 -5.17 -7.87
C PHE A 129 -5.28 -6.18 -7.68
N LEU A 130 -4.83 -6.43 -6.45
CA LEU A 130 -3.76 -7.39 -6.17
C LEU A 130 -4.18 -8.31 -5.03
N LEU A 131 -4.14 -9.61 -5.27
CA LEU A 131 -4.32 -10.63 -4.24
C LEU A 131 -2.96 -11.30 -4.01
N MET A 132 -2.52 -11.38 -2.76
CA MET A 132 -1.27 -12.06 -2.38
C MET A 132 -1.56 -13.12 -1.33
N GLY A 133 -1.09 -14.33 -1.57
CA GLY A 133 -1.30 -15.45 -0.66
C GLY A 133 -0.19 -16.48 -0.79
N ILE A 134 -0.44 -17.63 -0.18
CA ILE A 134 0.44 -18.79 -0.25
C ILE A 134 -0.37 -20.00 -0.70
N SER A 135 0.21 -20.81 -1.60
CA SER A 135 -0.41 -22.05 -2.05
C SER A 135 -0.29 -23.15 -1.00
N ALA A 136 -1.01 -24.27 -1.20
CA ALA A 136 -0.90 -25.46 -0.36
C ALA A 136 0.52 -26.06 -0.35
N GLU A 137 1.30 -25.83 -1.42
CA GLU A 137 2.69 -26.25 -1.55
C GLU A 137 3.67 -25.29 -0.86
N GLY A 138 3.17 -24.20 -0.24
CA GLY A 138 4.00 -23.20 0.42
C GLY A 138 4.64 -22.19 -0.53
N GLN A 139 4.18 -22.09 -1.77
CA GLN A 139 4.69 -21.13 -2.76
C GLN A 139 3.90 -19.83 -2.73
N ALA A 140 4.56 -18.71 -3.05
CA ALA A 140 3.87 -17.42 -3.19
C ALA A 140 2.86 -17.50 -4.34
N SER A 141 1.63 -17.05 -4.08
CA SER A 141 0.52 -17.11 -5.02
C SER A 141 -0.09 -15.73 -5.11
N ASN A 142 0.32 -14.96 -6.12
CA ASN A 142 -0.15 -13.59 -6.31
C ASN A 142 -0.80 -13.40 -7.67
N PHE A 143 -1.89 -12.65 -7.69
CA PHE A 143 -2.71 -12.44 -8.87
C PHE A 143 -3.12 -10.98 -8.98
N LEU A 144 -3.09 -10.43 -10.19
CA LEU A 144 -3.38 -9.03 -10.47
C LEU A 144 -4.55 -8.87 -11.44
N ASP A 145 -5.47 -7.94 -11.11
CA ASP A 145 -6.50 -7.39 -12.01
C ASP A 145 -5.96 -6.09 -12.62
N PRO A 146 -5.65 -6.06 -13.93
CA PRO A 146 -5.24 -4.81 -14.56
C PRO A 146 -6.34 -3.76 -14.54
N ASP A 147 -7.61 -4.17 -14.68
CA ASP A 147 -8.74 -3.24 -14.85
C ASP A 147 -9.48 -2.96 -13.53
N GLY A 148 -9.27 -3.79 -12.49
CA GLY A 148 -9.95 -3.68 -11.20
C GLY A 148 -11.46 -3.81 -11.29
N SER A 149 -11.99 -4.34 -12.39
CA SER A 149 -13.42 -4.36 -12.67
C SER A 149 -14.11 -5.60 -12.11
N VAL A 150 -13.35 -6.62 -11.68
CA VAL A 150 -13.92 -7.92 -11.34
C VAL A 150 -14.03 -8.07 -9.81
N PRO A 151 -15.26 -8.20 -9.26
CA PRO A 151 -15.44 -8.43 -7.83
C PRO A 151 -14.91 -9.82 -7.40
N ASP A 152 -14.88 -10.79 -8.32
CA ASP A 152 -14.29 -12.10 -8.10
C ASP A 152 -12.81 -12.14 -8.52
N LEU A 153 -11.94 -11.92 -7.54
CA LEU A 153 -10.49 -12.04 -7.70
C LEU A 153 -10.02 -13.49 -8.00
N LYS A 154 -10.89 -14.50 -8.02
CA LYS A 154 -10.50 -15.83 -8.49
C LYS A 154 -10.53 -15.95 -10.01
N ALA A 155 -11.21 -15.02 -10.70
CA ALA A 155 -11.19 -14.90 -12.16
C ALA A 155 -9.95 -14.15 -12.70
N LEU A 156 -9.03 -13.73 -11.81
CA LEU A 156 -7.83 -12.97 -12.14
C LEU A 156 -6.94 -13.65 -13.20
N ILE A 157 -6.54 -12.86 -14.19
CA ILE A 157 -5.97 -13.37 -15.45
C ILE A 157 -4.43 -13.38 -15.42
N VAL A 158 -3.78 -12.61 -14.54
CA VAL A 158 -2.32 -12.40 -14.57
C VAL A 158 -1.66 -12.82 -13.25
N PRO A 159 -0.88 -13.91 -13.21
CA PRO A 159 -0.02 -14.22 -12.06
C PRO A 159 1.13 -13.20 -12.00
N VAL A 160 1.48 -12.75 -10.81
CA VAL A 160 2.52 -11.72 -10.60
C VAL A 160 3.49 -12.10 -9.50
N ASP A 161 4.71 -11.58 -9.60
CA ASP A 161 5.73 -11.64 -8.58
C ASP A 161 5.80 -10.29 -7.87
N VAL A 162 5.90 -10.33 -6.54
CA VAL A 162 6.00 -9.14 -5.68
C VAL A 162 7.36 -9.17 -5.01
N ASN A 163 8.25 -8.28 -5.44
CA ASN A 163 9.63 -8.19 -5.00
C ASN A 163 9.82 -7.02 -4.04
N PHE A 164 10.30 -7.30 -2.83
CA PHE A 164 10.60 -6.29 -1.82
C PHE A 164 12.00 -5.70 -2.03
N MET A 165 12.07 -4.43 -2.45
CA MET A 165 13.31 -3.67 -2.61
C MET A 165 13.62 -2.89 -1.31
N GLY A 166 13.84 -3.63 -0.23
CA GLY A 166 13.94 -3.06 1.13
C GLY A 166 12.57 -2.83 1.78
N ASN A 167 12.52 -2.01 2.82
CA ASN A 167 11.34 -1.89 3.70
C ASN A 167 10.26 -0.91 3.19
N GLY A 168 10.55 -0.14 2.14
CA GLY A 168 9.70 0.96 1.69
C GLY A 168 9.47 0.99 0.18
N HIS A 169 9.90 -0.04 -0.55
CA HIS A 169 9.77 -0.10 -2.00
C HIS A 169 9.43 -1.54 -2.41
N ILE A 170 8.36 -1.69 -3.19
CA ILE A 170 7.99 -2.96 -3.81
C ILE A 170 7.93 -2.80 -5.33
N LEU A 171 8.28 -3.86 -6.03
CA LEU A 171 8.12 -4.01 -7.46
C LEU A 171 7.14 -5.16 -7.71
N VAL A 172 6.09 -4.87 -8.47
CA VAL A 172 5.15 -5.88 -8.96
C VAL A 172 5.46 -6.13 -10.43
N GLU A 173 5.68 -7.38 -10.81
CA GLU A 173 5.97 -7.78 -12.20
C GLU A 173 5.20 -9.05 -12.61
N GLU A 174 4.88 -9.20 -13.90
CA GLU A 174 4.18 -10.40 -14.40
C GLU A 174 5.03 -11.66 -14.22
N ASN A 175 4.47 -12.68 -13.56
CA ASN A 175 5.12 -13.99 -13.40
C ASN A 175 4.97 -14.80 -14.68
N ARG A 176 6.06 -14.85 -15.45
CA ARG A 176 6.08 -15.51 -16.77
C ARG A 176 6.35 -17.01 -16.73
N TYR A 177 6.70 -17.57 -15.56
CA TYR A 177 6.91 -19.01 -15.42
C TYR A 177 5.59 -19.78 -15.52
N ASN A 178 4.51 -19.24 -14.93
CA ASN A 178 3.18 -19.87 -14.97
C ASN A 178 2.44 -19.74 -16.32
N ASN A 179 2.71 -18.68 -17.09
CA ASN A 179 2.07 -18.49 -18.41
C ASN A 179 2.53 -19.52 -19.46
N ASN A 180 3.74 -20.06 -19.33
CA ASN A 180 4.23 -21.10 -20.23
C ASN A 180 3.51 -22.44 -20.02
N LEU A 181 3.09 -22.78 -18.80
CA LEU A 181 2.30 -24.00 -18.56
C LEU A 181 0.87 -23.87 -19.11
N ARG A 182 0.21 -22.72 -18.91
CA ARG A 182 -1.17 -22.50 -19.38
C ARG A 182 -1.30 -22.47 -20.91
N GLN A 183 -0.24 -22.11 -21.64
CA GLN A 183 -0.25 -22.17 -23.11
C GLN A 183 -0.09 -23.59 -23.66
N VAL A 184 0.61 -24.49 -22.95
CA VAL A 184 0.72 -25.89 -23.37
C VAL A 184 -0.63 -26.61 -23.20
N SER A 185 -1.45 -26.21 -22.23
CA SER A 185 -2.79 -26.80 -21.99
C SER A 185 -3.89 -26.36 -22.96
N LYS A 186 -3.64 -25.37 -23.83
CA LYS A 186 -4.61 -24.88 -24.83
C LYS A 186 -4.25 -25.26 -26.27
N GLY A 187 -3.24 -26.11 -26.46
CA GLY A 187 -2.78 -26.57 -27.76
C GLY A 187 -2.79 -28.08 -27.90
N SER A 188 -3.92 -28.75 -27.62
CA SER A 188 -4.11 -30.15 -28.01
C SER A 188 -5.59 -30.47 -28.23
N SER A 189 -6.08 -30.07 -29.40
CA SER A 189 -7.23 -30.71 -30.03
C SER A 189 -6.91 -30.94 -31.51
N SER A 190 -6.39 -32.15 -31.78
CA SER A 190 -6.82 -33.03 -32.88
C SER A 190 -7.00 -32.40 -34.28
N SER A 191 -5.98 -32.53 -35.12
CA SER A 191 -6.15 -33.02 -36.49
C SER A 191 -4.97 -33.92 -36.83
N GLY A 192 -5.23 -35.21 -37.00
CA GLY A 192 -4.21 -36.20 -37.31
C GLY A 192 -3.62 -36.01 -38.70
N ASP A 193 -2.34 -36.34 -38.82
CA ASP A 193 -1.85 -37.11 -39.95
C ASP A 193 -0.58 -37.87 -39.51
N ASP A 194 -0.55 -39.15 -39.83
CA ASP A 194 0.52 -40.09 -39.52
C ASP A 194 1.80 -39.73 -40.30
N SER A 195 2.97 -39.82 -39.66
CA SER A 195 4.25 -40.17 -40.30
C SER A 195 5.33 -40.42 -39.24
N ASP A 196 5.70 -41.68 -39.09
CA ASP A 196 6.89 -42.15 -38.38
C ASP A 196 8.16 -41.45 -38.91
N ASP A 197 8.99 -40.87 -38.05
CA ASP A 197 10.42 -40.78 -38.33
C ASP A 197 11.26 -40.84 -37.03
N VAL A 198 11.97 -41.94 -36.89
CA VAL A 198 12.88 -42.25 -35.79
C VAL A 198 14.17 -41.47 -36.01
N THR A 199 14.29 -40.29 -35.40
CA THR A 199 15.55 -39.51 -35.48
C THR A 199 16.55 -39.98 -34.43
N SER A 200 17.59 -40.68 -34.89
CA SER A 200 18.73 -41.16 -34.09
C SER A 200 19.56 -40.00 -33.47
N PRO A 201 20.14 -40.17 -32.27
CA PRO A 201 20.86 -39.14 -31.49
C PRO A 201 22.13 -38.56 -32.16
N VAL A 202 22.53 -39.08 -33.32
CA VAL A 202 23.70 -38.60 -34.08
C VAL A 202 23.40 -37.30 -34.84
N THR A 203 22.15 -37.09 -35.26
CA THR A 203 21.75 -35.91 -36.05
C THR A 203 21.70 -34.62 -35.21
N GLU A 204 21.44 -34.76 -33.91
CA GLU A 204 21.37 -33.63 -32.96
C GLU A 204 22.77 -33.06 -32.63
N MET A 205 23.81 -33.90 -32.61
CA MET A 205 25.19 -33.44 -32.38
C MET A 205 25.71 -32.56 -33.53
N TYR A 206 25.37 -32.87 -34.77
CA TYR A 206 25.83 -32.09 -35.93
C TYR A 206 25.16 -30.70 -36.03
N THR A 207 23.90 -30.57 -35.61
CA THR A 207 23.18 -29.28 -35.63
C THR A 207 23.67 -28.31 -34.54
N GLN A 208 24.14 -28.83 -33.41
CA GLN A 208 24.69 -28.02 -32.31
C GLN A 208 26.09 -27.48 -32.63
N LEU A 209 26.90 -28.20 -33.41
CA LEU A 209 28.24 -27.76 -33.82
C LEU A 209 28.24 -26.70 -34.93
N ALA A 210 27.22 -26.69 -35.80
CA ALA A 210 27.14 -25.75 -36.92
C ALA A 210 26.80 -24.30 -36.52
N ASN A 211 26.25 -24.08 -35.33
CA ASN A 211 25.76 -22.77 -34.88
C ASN A 211 26.73 -22.07 -33.90
N ARG A 212 27.98 -21.85 -34.34
CA ARG A 212 29.05 -21.19 -33.56
C ARG A 212 29.12 -19.66 -33.71
N THR A 213 28.00 -18.95 -33.87
CA THR A 213 27.99 -17.48 -33.95
C THR A 213 27.19 -16.82 -32.81
N SER A 214 27.91 -16.55 -31.71
CA SER A 214 27.66 -15.54 -30.67
C SER A 214 26.41 -15.67 -29.75
N PRO A 215 26.59 -15.97 -28.44
CA PRO A 215 25.50 -16.00 -27.45
C PRO A 215 24.83 -14.63 -27.18
N ARG A 216 25.55 -13.52 -27.38
CA ARG A 216 25.13 -12.18 -26.92
C ARG A 216 24.06 -11.50 -27.79
N ARG A 217 24.04 -11.72 -29.11
CA ARG A 217 23.02 -11.13 -30.00
C ARG A 217 21.66 -11.82 -29.88
N ARG A 218 21.65 -13.14 -29.65
CA ARG A 218 20.42 -13.92 -29.48
C ARG A 218 19.73 -13.60 -28.16
N GLN A 219 20.49 -13.36 -27.09
CA GLN A 219 19.92 -12.94 -25.79
C GLN A 219 19.25 -11.56 -25.87
N ARG A 220 19.89 -10.58 -26.53
CA ARG A 220 19.35 -9.22 -26.69
C ARG A 220 18.13 -9.15 -27.61
N ARG A 221 18.07 -10.00 -28.66
CA ARG A 221 16.88 -10.14 -29.53
C ARG A 221 15.74 -10.85 -28.79
N LYS A 222 16.05 -11.89 -28.00
CA LYS A 222 15.07 -12.62 -27.18
C LYS A 222 14.53 -11.75 -26.04
N GLU A 223 15.32 -10.81 -25.51
CA GLU A 223 14.90 -9.81 -24.51
C GLU A 223 13.96 -8.74 -25.10
N LYS A 224 14.27 -8.22 -26.30
CA LYS A 224 13.35 -7.34 -27.04
C LYS A 224 12.03 -8.04 -27.41
N GLU A 225 12.09 -9.31 -27.80
CA GLU A 225 10.90 -10.10 -28.10
C GLU A 225 10.13 -10.49 -26.83
N ARG A 226 10.83 -10.67 -25.69
CA ARG A 226 10.23 -10.84 -24.35
C ARG A 226 9.50 -9.58 -23.88
N GLN A 227 9.99 -8.38 -24.20
CA GLN A 227 9.30 -7.13 -23.88
C GLN A 227 8.07 -6.92 -24.76
N ALA A 228 8.12 -7.30 -26.05
CA ALA A 228 7.01 -7.17 -26.99
C ALA A 228 5.79 -8.06 -26.70
N ARG A 229 5.92 -9.06 -25.79
CA ARG A 229 4.83 -9.97 -25.38
C ARG A 229 4.33 -9.74 -23.96
N ALA A 230 4.85 -8.72 -23.26
CA ALA A 230 4.40 -8.37 -21.92
C ALA A 230 2.98 -7.82 -22.00
N LYS A 231 2.03 -8.39 -21.26
CA LYS A 231 0.66 -7.85 -21.21
C LYS A 231 0.56 -6.63 -20.28
N TRP A 232 1.56 -6.43 -19.44
CA TRP A 232 1.57 -5.41 -18.40
C TRP A 232 3.01 -4.96 -18.10
N GLU A 233 3.18 -3.68 -17.79
CA GLU A 233 4.48 -3.10 -17.43
C GLU A 233 4.69 -3.16 -15.91
N PRO A 234 5.91 -3.42 -15.43
CA PRO A 234 6.19 -3.47 -14.00
C PRO A 234 5.82 -2.17 -13.27
N GLU A 235 5.16 -2.30 -12.12
CA GLU A 235 4.76 -1.16 -11.29
C GLU A 235 5.59 -1.09 -10.01
N HIS A 236 6.10 0.10 -9.71
CA HIS A 236 6.87 0.38 -8.50
C HIS A 236 6.00 1.12 -7.49
N PHE A 237 5.95 0.62 -6.26
CA PHE A 237 5.24 1.28 -5.17
C PHE A 237 6.18 1.66 -4.03
N ILE A 238 6.01 2.86 -3.50
CA ILE A 238 6.76 3.39 -2.37
C ILE A 238 5.84 3.50 -1.16
N LYS A 239 6.27 2.98 -0.01
CA LYS A 239 5.48 3.03 1.22
C LYS A 239 5.27 4.46 1.66
N VAL A 240 4.04 4.79 2.06
CA VAL A 240 3.73 6.05 2.72
C VAL A 240 3.92 5.82 4.22
N ALA A 241 5.10 6.16 4.75
CA ALA A 241 5.39 5.93 6.17
C ALA A 241 4.56 6.84 7.10
N ASP A 242 4.34 8.09 6.68
CA ASP A 242 3.72 9.15 7.47
C ASP A 242 2.20 9.23 7.29
N CYS A 243 1.49 8.10 7.40
CA CYS A 243 0.04 8.06 7.16
C CYS A 243 -0.81 8.54 8.34
N LEU A 244 -0.25 8.56 9.54
CA LEU A 244 -0.98 8.85 10.77
C LEU A 244 -0.38 10.04 11.52
N PRO A 245 -1.23 10.85 12.18
CA PRO A 245 -0.79 11.87 13.10
C PRO A 245 0.01 11.30 14.26
N THR A 246 0.94 12.10 14.78
CA THR A 246 1.64 11.81 16.04
C THR A 246 1.48 12.98 17.00
N PRO A 247 1.65 12.81 18.33
CA PRO A 247 1.54 13.92 19.27
C PRO A 247 2.45 15.12 18.94
N THR A 248 3.63 14.85 18.38
CA THR A 248 4.58 15.89 17.94
C THR A 248 4.28 16.44 16.54
N LYS A 249 3.53 15.70 15.72
CA LYS A 249 3.20 16.05 14.33
C LYS A 249 1.70 15.82 14.08
N PRO A 250 0.83 16.68 14.63
CA PRO A 250 -0.62 16.46 14.65
C PRO A 250 -1.26 16.53 13.25
N LEU A 251 -0.69 17.29 12.31
CA LEU A 251 -1.22 17.39 10.95
C LEU A 251 -0.71 16.28 10.03
N GLN A 252 0.24 15.47 10.48
CA GLN A 252 0.87 14.47 9.63
C GLN A 252 -0.15 13.40 9.27
N GLY A 253 -0.26 13.04 8.00
CA GLY A 253 -1.13 11.94 7.62
C GLY A 253 -1.80 12.07 6.28
N LEU A 254 -2.68 11.11 6.02
CA LEU A 254 -3.57 11.09 4.87
C LEU A 254 -4.93 11.67 5.25
N TRP A 255 -5.36 12.66 4.48
CA TRP A 255 -6.55 13.47 4.73
C TRP A 255 -7.46 13.50 3.50
N LYS A 256 -8.76 13.71 3.73
CA LYS A 256 -9.79 13.88 2.70
C LYS A 256 -10.54 15.18 2.95
N GLY A 257 -10.87 15.91 1.89
CA GLY A 257 -11.68 17.12 1.98
C GLY A 257 -12.26 17.54 0.64
N PHE A 258 -13.27 18.38 0.68
CA PHE A 258 -13.94 18.88 -0.52
C PHE A 258 -13.20 20.09 -1.06
N CYS A 259 -12.80 20.03 -2.33
CA CYS A 259 -12.29 21.21 -3.01
C CYS A 259 -13.44 22.17 -3.40
N GLU A 260 -13.10 23.35 -3.90
CA GLU A 260 -14.07 24.38 -4.35
C GLU A 260 -15.14 23.85 -5.31
N SER A 261 -14.76 22.93 -6.21
CA SER A 261 -15.69 22.32 -7.16
C SER A 261 -16.60 21.26 -6.51
N ARG A 262 -16.57 21.14 -5.18
CA ARG A 262 -17.29 20.14 -4.37
C ARG A 262 -16.91 18.70 -4.69
N ASN A 263 -15.73 18.48 -5.25
CA ASN A 263 -15.19 17.14 -5.42
C ASN A 263 -14.37 16.77 -4.18
N MET A 264 -14.56 15.57 -3.66
CA MET A 264 -13.68 15.00 -2.66
C MET A 264 -12.27 14.80 -3.25
N GLU A 265 -11.26 15.25 -2.51
CA GLU A 265 -9.86 15.07 -2.85
C GLU A 265 -9.09 14.47 -1.67
N LEU A 266 -7.98 13.79 -1.99
CA LEU A 266 -7.07 13.20 -1.01
C LEU A 266 -5.80 14.05 -0.91
N TYR A 267 -5.39 14.31 0.32
CA TYR A 267 -4.24 15.14 0.66
C TYR A 267 -3.27 14.36 1.54
N LEU A 268 -1.98 14.50 1.27
CA LEU A 268 -0.92 13.96 2.11
C LEU A 268 -0.15 15.12 2.73
N VAL A 269 -0.14 15.15 4.06
CA VAL A 269 0.55 16.17 4.84
C VAL A 269 1.77 15.56 5.51
N LYS A 270 2.92 16.19 5.33
CA LYS A 270 4.20 15.77 5.88
C LYS A 270 4.92 16.92 6.55
N TYR A 271 5.68 16.59 7.59
CA TYR A 271 6.62 17.50 8.22
C TYR A 271 7.98 17.26 7.58
N ASP A 272 8.59 18.31 7.07
CA ASP A 272 9.94 18.25 6.53
C ASP A 272 11.01 18.24 7.63
N GLU A 273 12.27 18.05 7.23
CA GLU A 273 13.41 18.03 8.14
C GLU A 273 13.79 19.41 8.69
N VAL A 274 13.33 20.48 8.03
CA VAL A 274 13.60 21.88 8.38
C VAL A 274 12.56 22.41 9.39
N GLY A 275 11.53 21.62 9.69
CA GLY A 275 10.45 21.98 10.61
C GLY A 275 9.26 22.67 9.93
N GLY A 276 9.19 22.63 8.61
CA GLY A 276 8.02 23.03 7.83
C GLY A 276 6.98 21.93 7.68
N ILE A 277 5.78 22.32 7.28
CA ILE A 277 4.68 21.40 6.93
C ILE A 277 4.35 21.58 5.46
N VAL A 278 4.27 20.48 4.73
CA VAL A 278 3.96 20.45 3.31
C VAL A 278 2.72 19.61 3.07
N CYS A 279 1.72 20.20 2.43
CA CYS A 279 0.51 19.52 1.98
C CYS A 279 0.53 19.35 0.47
N ARG A 280 0.29 18.13 -0.03
CA ARG A 280 0.17 17.83 -1.47
C ARG A 280 -1.09 17.03 -1.74
N LYS A 281 -1.70 17.22 -2.91
CA LYS A 281 -2.73 16.28 -3.37
C LYS A 281 -2.08 14.94 -3.68
N VAL A 282 -2.77 13.85 -3.35
CA VAL A 282 -2.27 12.48 -3.58
C VAL A 282 -2.07 12.18 -5.05
N GLN A 283 -2.92 12.75 -5.91
CA GLN A 283 -2.82 12.62 -7.37
C GLN A 283 -1.51 13.22 -7.91
N ASP A 284 -0.99 14.25 -7.24
CA ASP A 284 0.23 14.94 -7.62
C ASP A 284 1.50 14.22 -7.14
N LEU A 285 1.38 13.19 -6.28
CA LEU A 285 2.53 12.47 -5.72
C LEU A 285 3.24 11.56 -6.74
N SER A 286 2.59 11.24 -7.85
CA SER A 286 3.17 10.51 -8.98
C SER A 286 3.88 11.46 -9.96
N LEU A 287 3.58 12.76 -9.88
CA LEU A 287 4.23 13.79 -10.67
C LEU A 287 5.58 14.15 -10.04
N SER A 288 6.47 14.67 -10.89
CA SER A 288 7.85 15.03 -10.52
C SER A 288 7.94 15.98 -9.31
N ARG A 289 9.15 16.19 -8.77
CA ARG A 289 9.42 17.16 -7.69
C ARG A 289 8.99 18.61 -8.01
N HIS A 290 8.55 18.88 -9.24
CA HIS A 290 8.19 20.20 -9.75
C HIS A 290 6.71 20.56 -9.53
N THR A 291 5.86 19.66 -9.03
CA THR A 291 4.48 20.04 -8.72
C THR A 291 4.43 20.86 -7.42
N PRO A 292 3.93 22.10 -7.46
CA PRO A 292 3.83 22.95 -6.28
C PRO A 292 2.94 22.31 -5.21
N PRO A 293 3.33 22.30 -3.93
CA PRO A 293 2.43 21.85 -2.86
C PRO A 293 1.20 22.76 -2.76
N VAL A 294 0.09 22.17 -2.31
CA VAL A 294 -1.18 22.88 -2.04
C VAL A 294 -0.91 24.05 -1.10
N PHE A 295 -0.20 23.76 -0.01
CA PHE A 295 0.36 24.78 0.85
C PHE A 295 1.64 24.29 1.50
N TRP A 296 2.41 25.25 2.00
CA TRP A 296 3.58 24.98 2.82
C TRP A 296 3.66 25.99 3.97
N THR A 297 4.28 25.57 5.08
CA THR A 297 4.57 26.41 6.24
C THR A 297 6.05 26.29 6.55
N LEU A 298 6.70 27.40 6.94
CA LEU A 298 8.09 27.40 7.42
C LEU A 298 8.21 26.95 8.88
N ASN A 299 7.13 27.11 9.63
CA ASN A 299 7.10 26.90 11.06
C ASN A 299 5.85 26.11 11.45
N HIS A 300 6.04 25.07 12.24
CA HIS A 300 4.98 24.20 12.75
C HIS A 300 4.51 24.56 14.17
N THR A 301 5.00 25.66 14.75
CA THR A 301 4.52 26.13 16.07
C THR A 301 3.15 26.76 15.96
N PHE A 302 2.14 26.09 16.51
CA PHE A 302 0.78 26.60 16.56
C PHE A 302 0.65 27.83 17.46
N ILE A 303 0.04 28.87 16.92
CA ILE A 303 -0.54 29.95 17.72
C ILE A 303 -1.75 29.35 18.43
N ARG A 304 -1.82 29.47 19.76
CA ARG A 304 -2.92 28.94 20.56
C ARG A 304 -3.97 30.02 20.80
N SER A 305 -5.23 29.59 20.92
CA SER A 305 -6.34 30.44 21.36
C SER A 305 -6.02 31.05 22.74
N PRO A 306 -6.43 32.31 23.02
CA PRO A 306 -7.25 33.19 22.18
C PRO A 306 -6.48 33.84 21.03
N PHE A 307 -7.16 34.05 19.89
CA PHE A 307 -6.60 34.70 18.70
C PHE A 307 -6.83 36.22 18.74
N SER A 308 -6.15 36.97 17.86
CA SER A 308 -6.42 38.41 17.69
C SER A 308 -7.78 38.63 17.03
N ALA A 309 -8.43 39.76 17.34
CA ALA A 309 -9.75 40.12 16.78
C ALA A 309 -9.78 40.08 15.23
N ASP A 310 -8.68 40.48 14.58
CA ASP A 310 -8.55 40.43 13.12
C ASP A 310 -8.57 38.98 12.58
N GLU A 311 -7.94 38.04 13.28
CA GLU A 311 -7.87 36.62 12.87
C GLU A 311 -9.19 35.91 13.13
N GLU A 312 -9.88 36.26 14.23
CA GLU A 312 -11.25 35.81 14.49
C GLU A 312 -12.23 36.31 13.43
N LEU A 313 -12.08 37.55 12.96
CA LEU A 313 -12.92 38.11 11.90
C LEU A 313 -12.68 37.42 10.55
N ILE A 314 -11.41 37.15 10.21
CA ILE A 314 -11.04 36.38 9.01
C ILE A 314 -11.65 34.98 9.05
N MET A 315 -11.66 34.34 10.21
CA MET A 315 -12.24 33.03 10.44
C MET A 315 -13.76 33.02 10.30
N ASN A 316 -14.43 33.86 11.10
CA ASN A 316 -15.89 33.91 11.18
C ASN A 316 -16.54 34.39 9.87
N GLY A 317 -15.80 35.09 9.03
CA GLY A 317 -16.25 35.55 7.71
C GLY A 317 -16.22 34.49 6.60
N ARG A 318 -15.71 33.28 6.85
CA ARG A 318 -15.48 32.25 5.82
C ARG A 318 -16.54 31.14 5.81
N ILE A 319 -16.69 30.54 4.63
CA ILE A 319 -17.61 29.42 4.39
C ILE A 319 -16.84 28.11 4.40
N HIS A 320 -17.20 27.20 5.30
CA HIS A 320 -16.66 25.85 5.36
C HIS A 320 -17.15 24.99 4.18
N THR A 321 -16.24 24.37 3.43
CA THR A 321 -16.59 23.42 2.36
C THR A 321 -16.88 22.04 2.96
N SER A 322 -18.06 21.87 3.55
CA SER A 322 -18.55 20.57 4.01
C SER A 322 -19.43 19.88 2.96
N SER A 323 -19.49 18.56 3.02
CA SER A 323 -20.51 17.78 2.31
C SER A 323 -21.87 17.94 2.99
N LEU A 324 -22.89 18.10 2.14
CA LEU A 324 -24.33 18.25 2.39
C LEU A 324 -24.80 19.48 3.20
N PRO A 325 -25.81 20.22 2.69
CA PRO A 325 -26.57 21.18 3.48
C PRO A 325 -27.47 20.42 4.46
N GLY A 326 -27.14 20.45 5.76
CA GLY A 326 -28.06 19.99 6.82
C GLY A 326 -27.48 19.09 7.90
N LEU A 327 -26.23 18.63 7.80
CA LEU A 327 -25.56 18.09 8.99
C LEU A 327 -25.06 19.26 9.82
N VAL A 328 -25.55 19.35 11.06
CA VAL A 328 -25.15 20.34 12.06
C VAL A 328 -23.62 20.34 12.13
N VAL A 329 -23.01 21.41 11.62
CA VAL A 329 -21.61 21.71 11.86
C VAL A 329 -21.53 21.90 13.36
N HIS A 330 -20.98 20.92 14.08
CA HIS A 330 -20.45 21.20 15.40
C HIS A 330 -19.56 22.44 15.22
N GLU A 331 -19.80 23.49 16.01
CA GLU A 331 -18.91 24.64 16.02
C GLU A 331 -17.49 24.10 16.20
N ASN A 332 -16.71 24.11 15.12
CA ASN A 332 -15.37 23.54 15.12
C ASN A 332 -14.53 24.48 15.97
N VAL A 333 -14.41 24.15 17.26
CA VAL A 333 -13.64 24.95 18.20
C VAL A 333 -12.18 24.89 17.76
N VAL A 334 -11.63 26.05 17.40
CA VAL A 334 -10.27 26.15 16.89
C VAL A 334 -9.31 26.30 18.06
N CYS A 335 -8.45 25.30 18.24
CA CYS A 335 -7.49 25.24 19.32
C CYS A 335 -6.08 25.70 18.91
N GLY A 336 -5.84 25.85 17.59
CA GLY A 336 -4.56 26.32 17.09
C GLY A 336 -4.61 26.85 15.66
N MET A 337 -3.65 27.72 15.33
CA MET A 337 -3.52 28.30 14.00
C MET A 337 -2.06 28.33 13.52
N LEU A 338 -1.84 28.18 12.22
CA LEU A 338 -0.56 28.37 11.55
C LEU A 338 -0.69 29.31 10.36
N TYR A 339 0.36 30.07 10.11
CA TYR A 339 0.53 30.83 8.87
C TYR A 339 1.07 29.92 7.76
N MET A 340 0.48 30.01 6.57
CA MET A 340 0.94 29.28 5.39
C MET A 340 1.15 30.24 4.22
N ASN A 341 1.94 29.79 3.25
CA ASN A 341 2.01 30.42 1.94
C ASN A 341 1.63 29.39 0.86
N SER A 342 1.08 29.85 -0.27
CA SER A 342 1.10 29.02 -1.49
C SER A 342 2.50 29.01 -2.08
N SER A 343 2.75 28.02 -2.93
CA SER A 343 4.11 27.66 -3.36
C SER A 343 4.51 28.17 -4.75
N CYS A 344 3.85 29.21 -5.28
CA CYS A 344 4.30 29.82 -6.54
C CYS A 344 5.42 30.88 -6.34
N GLU A 345 6.44 30.57 -5.53
CA GLU A 345 7.63 31.42 -5.44
C GLU A 345 8.94 30.60 -5.37
N LEU A 346 9.02 29.54 -6.19
CA LEU A 346 10.29 28.93 -6.57
C LEU A 346 10.51 29.02 -8.10
N VAL A 347 10.09 30.13 -8.70
CA VAL A 347 10.58 30.49 -10.04
C VAL A 347 12.01 30.99 -9.84
N LEU A 348 13.00 30.15 -10.20
CA LEU A 348 14.36 30.61 -10.43
C LEU A 348 14.30 31.80 -11.41
N PRO A 349 15.01 32.91 -11.16
CA PRO A 349 14.93 34.09 -12.01
C PRO A 349 15.44 33.72 -13.42
N GLY A 350 14.53 33.59 -14.39
CA GLY A 350 14.91 33.38 -15.79
C GLY A 350 13.90 32.72 -16.73
N GLU A 351 12.88 32.00 -16.27
CA GLU A 351 11.97 31.28 -17.18
C GLU A 351 10.52 31.78 -17.07
N ALA A 352 10.07 32.49 -18.10
CA ALA A 352 8.67 32.86 -18.28
C ALA A 352 7.85 31.62 -18.67
N GLY A 353 7.26 30.96 -17.68
CA GLY A 353 6.31 29.86 -17.85
C GLY A 353 4.88 30.38 -17.96
N ASN A 354 4.26 30.12 -19.10
CA ASN A 354 2.88 30.44 -19.44
C ASN A 354 1.91 29.40 -18.83
N GLY A 355 0.86 29.82 -18.13
CA GLY A 355 -0.35 28.99 -17.86
C GLY A 355 -0.86 28.94 -16.41
N CYS A 356 -1.88 29.76 -16.12
CA CYS A 356 -2.89 29.67 -15.05
C CYS A 356 -2.55 28.95 -13.72
N ALA A 357 -2.15 29.72 -12.70
CA ALA A 357 -2.58 29.53 -11.32
C ALA A 357 -2.39 30.87 -10.57
N PHE A 358 -3.46 31.42 -9.99
CA PHE A 358 -3.39 32.63 -9.19
C PHE A 358 -2.34 32.46 -8.06
N PRO A 359 -1.50 33.46 -7.76
CA PRO A 359 -0.65 33.44 -6.58
C PRO A 359 -1.56 33.57 -5.36
N ARG A 360 -2.06 32.44 -4.84
CA ARG A 360 -2.91 32.42 -3.65
C ARG A 360 -2.02 32.73 -2.45
N GLY A 361 -1.67 33.99 -2.23
CA GLY A 361 -0.56 34.43 -1.37
C GLY A 361 -0.52 33.84 0.05
N GLU A 362 -0.77 34.68 1.05
CA GLU A 362 -0.77 34.30 2.46
C GLU A 362 -2.05 33.49 2.81
N GLY A 363 -1.96 32.54 3.74
CA GLY A 363 -3.09 31.73 4.20
C GLY A 363 -2.97 31.28 5.66
N ARG A 364 -3.98 30.53 6.13
CA ARG A 364 -4.12 30.05 7.51
C ARG A 364 -4.53 28.59 7.58
N VAL A 365 -3.82 27.80 8.39
CA VAL A 365 -4.23 26.44 8.77
C VAL A 365 -4.85 26.53 10.16
N TRP A 366 -6.06 26.02 10.32
CA TRP A 366 -6.79 26.02 11.59
C TRP A 366 -6.93 24.60 12.11
N LEU A 367 -6.35 24.34 13.28
CA LEU A 367 -6.44 23.06 13.97
C LEU A 367 -7.66 23.06 14.89
N TYR A 368 -8.54 22.09 14.69
CA TYR A 368 -9.75 21.91 15.48
C TYR A 368 -9.50 21.02 16.70
N GLU A 369 -10.33 21.16 17.74
CA GLU A 369 -10.21 20.36 18.98
C GLU A 369 -10.36 18.85 18.77
N ASP A 370 -11.11 18.43 17.74
CA ASP A 370 -11.28 17.03 17.38
C ASP A 370 -10.05 16.42 16.69
N GLY A 371 -8.99 17.21 16.48
CA GLY A 371 -7.76 16.80 15.83
C GLY A 371 -7.82 16.84 14.30
N THR A 372 -8.93 17.25 13.71
CA THR A 372 -9.03 17.60 12.29
C THR A 372 -8.57 19.05 12.07
N PHE A 373 -8.46 19.47 10.82
CA PHE A 373 -8.00 20.82 10.53
C PHE A 373 -8.56 21.34 9.21
N GLY A 374 -8.69 22.66 9.10
CA GLY A 374 -9.02 23.35 7.87
C GLY A 374 -7.86 24.18 7.35
N PHE A 375 -7.86 24.48 6.06
CA PHE A 375 -6.94 25.47 5.49
C PHE A 375 -7.65 26.40 4.52
N GLY A 376 -7.18 27.64 4.43
CA GLY A 376 -7.72 28.64 3.50
C GLY A 376 -6.75 29.78 3.25
N PHE A 377 -6.82 30.37 2.05
CA PHE A 377 -6.00 31.53 1.69
C PHE A 377 -6.73 32.83 2.00
N VAL A 378 -6.00 33.91 2.30
CA VAL A 378 -6.57 35.21 2.67
C VAL A 378 -7.53 35.74 1.59
N GLN A 379 -7.23 35.48 0.32
CA GLN A 379 -8.03 35.90 -0.83
C GLN A 379 -9.30 35.06 -1.05
N ASP A 380 -9.36 33.87 -0.45
CA ASP A 380 -10.44 32.92 -0.62
C ASP A 380 -11.50 33.12 0.47
N GLN A 381 -12.79 33.03 0.09
CA GLN A 381 -13.91 33.13 1.03
C GLN A 381 -14.28 31.80 1.71
N PHE A 382 -13.52 30.74 1.45
CA PHE A 382 -13.83 29.41 1.93
C PHE A 382 -12.68 28.80 2.75
N ILE A 383 -13.02 27.79 3.55
CA ILE A 383 -12.10 26.92 4.29
C ILE A 383 -12.29 25.51 3.77
N ILE A 384 -11.20 24.87 3.35
CA ILE A 384 -11.18 23.45 3.03
C ILE A 384 -10.94 22.67 4.31
N ASP A 385 -12.02 22.09 4.84
CA ASP A 385 -11.95 21.21 6.00
C ASP A 385 -11.44 19.83 5.61
N LEU A 386 -10.39 19.39 6.29
CA LEU A 386 -9.74 18.12 6.08
C LEU A 386 -10.05 17.17 7.23
N LYS A 387 -10.68 16.03 6.89
CA LYS A 387 -10.93 14.92 7.79
C LYS A 387 -9.93 13.81 7.53
N ARG A 388 -9.62 13.01 8.55
CA ARG A 388 -8.68 11.90 8.39
C ARG A 388 -9.25 10.85 7.44
N VAL A 389 -8.39 10.21 6.65
CA VAL A 389 -8.77 8.98 5.94
C VAL A 389 -8.58 7.83 6.92
N ASP A 390 -9.66 7.41 7.55
CA ASP A 390 -9.61 6.27 8.46
C ASP A 390 -9.48 4.95 7.70
N LEU A 391 -8.64 4.06 8.20
CA LEU A 391 -8.58 2.67 7.75
C LEU A 391 -9.88 1.92 8.08
N GLU A 392 -10.61 2.35 9.10
CA GLU A 392 -11.93 1.84 9.46
C GLU A 392 -13.06 2.44 8.60
N ASP A 393 -12.91 3.67 8.11
CA ASP A 393 -13.81 4.25 7.08
C ASP A 393 -13.75 3.48 5.75
N CYS A 394 -12.74 2.61 5.58
CA CYS A 394 -12.57 1.73 4.42
C CYS A 394 -13.30 0.38 4.56
N PHE A 395 -14.14 0.21 5.59
CA PHE A 395 -15.30 -0.69 5.53
C PHE A 395 -16.45 0.01 4.80
N LEU A 396 -16.22 0.39 3.54
CA LEU A 396 -17.33 0.50 2.62
C LEU A 396 -17.81 -0.93 2.37
N ALA A 397 -18.93 -1.25 3.00
CA ALA A 397 -19.71 -2.43 2.68
C ALA A 397 -19.97 -2.45 1.17
N ASP A 398 -19.41 -3.44 0.50
CA ASP A 398 -20.17 -4.26 -0.42
C ASP A 398 -19.78 -5.71 -0.13
N GLU A 399 -20.81 -6.53 -0.01
CA GLU A 399 -20.85 -7.92 0.42
C GLU A 399 -19.68 -8.78 -0.08
N LEU A 400 -18.77 -9.15 0.83
CA LEU A 400 -18.02 -10.40 0.74
C LEU A 400 -18.69 -11.47 1.62
N GLU A 401 -20.02 -11.52 1.62
CA GLU A 401 -20.72 -12.78 1.82
C GLU A 401 -20.71 -13.52 0.48
N VAL A 402 -19.72 -14.39 0.31
CA VAL A 402 -19.72 -15.68 -0.43
C VAL A 402 -18.27 -15.97 -0.82
N LEU A 403 -17.47 -16.32 0.18
CA LEU A 403 -16.31 -17.19 0.00
C LEU A 403 -16.33 -18.21 1.15
N LYS A 404 -17.30 -19.12 1.10
CA LYS A 404 -17.25 -20.40 1.82
C LYS A 404 -16.49 -21.42 0.97
#